data_AF-A0A3Q0SQ04-F1
#
_entry.id   AF-A0A3Q0SQ04-F1
#
_cell.length_a   1.000
_cell.length_b   1.000
_cell.length_c   1.000
_cell.angle_alpha   90.00
_cell.angle_beta   90.00
_cell.angle_gamma   90.00
#
_symmetry.space_group_name_H-M   'P 1'
#
loop_
_entity.id
_entity.type
_entity.pdbx_description
1 polymer ?
#
loop_
_entity_poly.entity_id
_entity_poly.type
_entity_poly.pdbx_seq_one_letter_code
_entity_poly.pdbx_strand_id
1 'polypeptide(L)'
;MSSQSEKDLCCSICTNIFRDPIILSCSHSFCKDCLQLWWRDKEIKTCPLCKKMQLLEDPPCNLSEPLCSLHSEKLRLFCLDHQQPACVVCRDSRAHLDHTQELQESLKPFKEKLKIFEFIQRRFVQTAEHIKVQAQQTEKQIKEQFKKLRQFLQEEEKSRITALREEEEQKSQKIQEKVEDLSREITALSETIRATEEELRAEDVSLLQNYRATLNRVQQRPLQEDPQAAVVITALLLQPQVGSVIDCLTCVPD
;
A
#
# COMPACT_ATOMS: atom_id res chain seq x y z
N MET A 1 -8.52 -31.31 -17.67
CA MET A 1 -8.72 -31.93 -18.99
C MET A 1 -7.95 -33.24 -18.99
N SER A 2 -8.65 -34.38 -19.01
CA SER A 2 -8.01 -35.69 -19.00
C SER A 2 -7.43 -35.99 -20.38
N SER A 3 -6.12 -36.14 -20.44
CA SER A 3 -5.37 -36.62 -21.60
C SER A 3 -5.57 -38.14 -21.72
N GLN A 4 -6.72 -38.59 -22.20
CA GLN A 4 -6.87 -39.99 -22.59
C GLN A 4 -6.07 -40.21 -23.87
N SER A 5 -5.06 -41.06 -23.80
CA SER A 5 -4.03 -41.22 -24.83
C SER A 5 -4.62 -41.62 -26.19
N GLU A 6 -4.21 -40.94 -27.26
CA GLU A 6 -4.53 -41.23 -28.68
C GLU A 6 -4.25 -42.69 -29.10
N LYS A 7 -3.55 -43.46 -28.26
CA LYS A 7 -3.19 -44.87 -28.46
C LYS A 7 -4.38 -45.82 -28.38
N ASP A 8 -5.47 -45.45 -27.69
CA ASP A 8 -6.63 -46.34 -27.53
C ASP A 8 -7.54 -46.37 -28.77
N LEU A 9 -7.31 -45.48 -29.75
CA LEU A 9 -8.13 -45.37 -30.97
C LEU A 9 -7.42 -45.86 -32.23
N CYS A 10 -6.22 -46.44 -32.10
CA CYS A 10 -5.37 -46.82 -33.22
C CYS A 10 -5.27 -48.34 -33.39
N CYS A 11 -5.34 -48.81 -34.64
CA CYS A 11 -5.10 -50.19 -34.98
C CYS A 11 -3.64 -50.56 -34.80
N SER A 12 -3.35 -51.63 -34.08
CA SER A 12 -1.98 -52.11 -33.85
C SER A 12 -1.28 -52.71 -35.08
N ILE A 13 -2.01 -52.97 -36.18
CA ILE A 13 -1.42 -53.42 -37.45
C ILE A 13 -0.98 -52.22 -38.30
N CYS A 14 -1.91 -51.29 -38.59
CA CYS A 14 -1.64 -50.17 -39.50
C CYS A 14 -1.30 -48.86 -38.78
N THR A 15 -1.30 -48.86 -37.44
CA THR A 15 -0.99 -47.74 -36.55
C THR A 15 -1.79 -46.46 -36.79
N ASN A 16 -2.90 -46.56 -37.53
CA ASN A 16 -3.83 -45.48 -37.82
C ASN A 16 -5.12 -45.63 -37.01
N ILE A 17 -5.92 -44.56 -36.91
CA ILE A 17 -7.26 -44.61 -36.32
C ILE A 17 -8.08 -45.72 -37.00
N PHE A 18 -8.79 -46.51 -36.19
CA PHE A 18 -9.58 -47.65 -36.69
C PHE A 18 -10.55 -47.26 -37.82
N ARG A 19 -10.53 -48.03 -38.91
CA ARG A 19 -11.56 -48.02 -39.96
C ARG A 19 -12.26 -49.38 -39.94
N ASP A 20 -13.57 -49.37 -39.68
CA ASP A 20 -14.41 -50.57 -39.52
C ASP A 20 -13.79 -51.58 -38.52
N PRO A 21 -13.75 -51.25 -37.21
CA PRO A 21 -13.07 -52.07 -36.21
C PRO A 21 -13.79 -53.38 -35.94
N ILE A 22 -13.06 -54.49 -36.04
CA ILE A 22 -13.49 -55.82 -35.60
C ILE A 22 -12.85 -56.13 -34.25
N ILE A 23 -13.67 -56.48 -33.26
CA ILE A 23 -13.24 -56.92 -31.94
C ILE A 23 -13.19 -58.45 -31.92
N LEU A 24 -12.00 -58.99 -31.68
CA LEU A 24 -11.81 -60.43 -31.51
C LEU A 24 -12.29 -60.90 -30.13
N SER A 25 -12.54 -62.20 -29.95
CA SER A 25 -12.93 -62.78 -28.64
C SER A 25 -11.95 -62.49 -27.50
N CYS A 26 -10.67 -62.24 -27.82
CA CYS A 26 -9.66 -61.80 -26.86
C CYS A 26 -9.72 -60.29 -26.53
N SER A 27 -10.79 -59.59 -26.92
CA SER A 27 -11.03 -58.15 -26.72
C SER A 27 -9.99 -57.23 -27.37
N HIS A 28 -9.32 -57.70 -28.42
CA HIS A 28 -8.39 -56.89 -29.23
C HIS A 28 -9.07 -56.43 -30.52
N SER A 29 -8.90 -55.15 -30.84
CA SER A 29 -9.53 -54.49 -31.98
C SER A 29 -8.55 -54.26 -33.12
N PHE A 30 -9.00 -54.47 -34.36
CA PHE A 30 -8.24 -54.24 -35.59
C PHE A 30 -9.14 -53.68 -36.69
N CYS A 31 -8.60 -52.94 -37.67
CA CYS A 31 -9.37 -52.63 -38.87
C CYS A 31 -9.72 -53.92 -39.61
N LYS A 32 -10.95 -54.04 -40.12
CA LYS A 32 -11.42 -55.20 -40.87
C LYS A 32 -10.45 -55.63 -41.97
N ASP A 33 -9.99 -54.69 -42.78
CA ASP A 33 -9.06 -54.97 -43.88
C ASP A 33 -7.70 -55.47 -43.38
N CYS A 34 -7.20 -54.89 -42.28
CA CYS A 34 -5.93 -55.29 -41.67
C CYS A 34 -6.00 -56.72 -41.12
N LEU A 35 -7.13 -57.06 -40.49
CA LEU A 35 -7.37 -58.39 -39.95
C LEU A 35 -7.58 -59.43 -41.05
N GLN A 36 -8.32 -59.07 -42.11
CA GLN A 36 -8.52 -59.93 -43.28
C GLN A 36 -7.21 -60.19 -44.05
N LEU A 37 -6.36 -59.18 -44.20
CA LEU A 37 -5.01 -59.31 -44.75
C LEU A 37 -4.16 -60.29 -43.91
N TRP A 38 -4.20 -60.14 -42.58
CA TRP A 38 -3.44 -60.99 -41.67
C TRP A 38 -3.86 -62.47 -41.71
N TRP A 39 -5.13 -62.75 -42.00
CA TRP A 39 -5.68 -64.10 -42.09
C TRP A 39 -5.69 -64.70 -43.49
N ARG A 40 -5.32 -63.93 -44.52
CA ARG A 40 -5.47 -64.34 -45.93
C ARG A 40 -4.82 -65.69 -46.26
N ASP A 41 -3.62 -65.93 -45.71
CA ASP A 41 -2.80 -67.10 -46.03
C ASP A 41 -2.61 -68.04 -44.81
N LYS A 42 -3.50 -67.97 -43.82
CA LYS A 42 -3.40 -68.78 -42.59
C LYS A 42 -4.56 -69.75 -42.44
N GLU A 43 -4.25 -71.04 -42.32
CA GLU A 43 -5.24 -72.07 -41.99
C GLU A 43 -5.89 -71.84 -40.63
N ILE A 44 -5.15 -71.25 -39.68
CA ILE A 44 -5.64 -70.95 -38.32
C ILE A 44 -5.69 -69.44 -38.10
N LYS A 45 -6.91 -68.94 -37.91
CA LYS A 45 -7.18 -67.52 -37.62
C LYS A 45 -6.77 -67.20 -36.18
N THR A 46 -5.63 -66.52 -36.03
CA THR A 46 -5.07 -66.10 -34.73
C THR A 46 -5.08 -64.59 -34.57
N CYS A 47 -5.23 -64.12 -33.34
CA CYS A 47 -5.10 -62.69 -33.02
C CYS A 47 -3.67 -62.19 -33.32
N PRO A 48 -3.49 -61.10 -34.08
CA PRO A 48 -2.18 -60.50 -34.34
C PRO A 48 -1.43 -60.07 -33.07
N LEU A 49 -2.15 -59.61 -32.04
CA LEU A 49 -1.56 -59.07 -30.81
C LEU A 49 -1.16 -60.15 -29.81
N CYS A 50 -2.08 -61.08 -29.49
CA CYS A 50 -1.86 -62.05 -28.42
C CYS A 50 -1.75 -63.49 -28.90
N LYS A 51 -1.83 -63.73 -30.22
CA LYS A 51 -1.71 -65.05 -30.87
C LYS A 51 -2.72 -66.11 -30.42
N LYS A 52 -3.72 -65.76 -29.60
CA LYS A 52 -4.83 -66.64 -29.25
C LYS A 52 -5.63 -67.02 -30.50
N MET A 53 -5.96 -68.30 -30.63
CA MET A 53 -6.85 -68.79 -31.69
C MET A 53 -8.22 -68.12 -31.56
N GLN A 54 -8.76 -67.67 -32.70
CA GLN A 54 -10.18 -67.36 -32.78
C GLN A 54 -10.94 -68.68 -32.89
N LEU A 55 -11.64 -69.04 -31.82
CA LEU A 55 -12.81 -69.91 -31.99
C LEU A 55 -13.83 -69.06 -32.76
N LEU A 56 -13.91 -69.22 -34.08
CA LEU A 56 -15.14 -68.89 -34.78
C LEU A 56 -16.13 -69.98 -34.35
N GLU A 57 -16.80 -69.78 -33.23
CA GLU A 57 -18.13 -70.35 -33.12
C GLU A 57 -19.00 -69.53 -34.08
N ASP A 58 -19.54 -70.20 -35.10
CA ASP A 58 -20.60 -69.62 -35.91
C ASP A 58 -21.71 -69.13 -34.95
N PRO A 59 -22.25 -67.92 -35.12
CA PRO A 59 -23.29 -67.43 -34.25
C PRO A 59 -24.48 -68.40 -34.32
N PRO A 60 -25.04 -68.86 -33.18
CA PRO A 60 -26.22 -69.70 -33.21
C PRO A 60 -27.34 -68.97 -33.95
N CYS A 61 -27.80 -69.58 -35.05
CA CYS A 61 -28.94 -69.14 -35.84
C CYS A 61 -30.21 -69.08 -34.97
N ASN A 62 -30.45 -67.94 -34.32
CA ASN A 62 -31.72 -67.51 -33.75
C ASN A 62 -31.75 -65.97 -33.74
N LEU A 63 -31.68 -65.35 -34.93
CA LEU A 63 -31.90 -63.92 -35.09
C LEU A 63 -33.40 -63.61 -35.05
N SER A 64 -34.00 -63.62 -33.85
CA SER A 64 -35.12 -62.69 -33.62
C SER A 64 -34.47 -61.38 -33.21
N GLU A 65 -34.41 -60.41 -34.13
CA GLU A 65 -33.85 -59.09 -33.84
C GLU A 65 -34.55 -58.52 -32.60
N PRO A 66 -33.82 -57.99 -31.59
CA PRO A 66 -34.45 -57.47 -30.39
C PRO A 66 -35.36 -56.30 -30.78
N LEU A 67 -36.66 -56.53 -30.69
CA LEU A 67 -37.69 -55.53 -30.98
C LEU A 67 -38.01 -54.75 -29.71
N CYS A 68 -38.28 -53.46 -29.90
CA CYS A 68 -38.76 -52.61 -28.83
C CYS A 68 -40.15 -53.08 -28.41
N SER A 69 -40.35 -53.39 -27.13
CA SER A 69 -41.64 -53.84 -26.60
C SER A 69 -42.78 -52.84 -26.79
N LEU A 70 -42.46 -51.55 -26.95
CA LEU A 70 -43.44 -50.47 -27.10
C LEU A 70 -43.77 -50.13 -28.55
N HIS A 71 -42.80 -50.28 -29.46
CA HIS A 71 -42.93 -49.81 -30.85
C HIS A 71 -42.80 -50.94 -31.88
N SER A 72 -42.50 -52.16 -31.43
CA SER A 72 -42.19 -53.34 -32.27
C SER A 72 -41.12 -53.09 -33.34
N GLU A 73 -40.28 -52.06 -33.13
CA GLU A 73 -39.22 -51.61 -34.03
C GLU A 73 -37.87 -52.11 -33.52
N LYS A 74 -36.92 -52.36 -34.43
CA LYS A 74 -35.60 -52.91 -34.08
C LYS A 74 -34.85 -51.97 -33.12
N LEU A 75 -34.37 -52.52 -32.01
CA LEU A 75 -33.54 -51.83 -31.02
C LEU A 75 -32.13 -51.64 -31.58
N ARG A 76 -31.91 -50.52 -32.29
CA ARG A 76 -30.64 -50.19 -32.95
C ARG A 76 -29.81 -49.16 -32.19
N LEU A 77 -30.37 -48.55 -31.16
CA LEU A 77 -29.76 -47.48 -30.39
C LEU A 77 -29.59 -47.92 -28.94
N PHE A 78 -28.70 -47.27 -28.19
CA PHE A 78 -28.55 -47.45 -26.75
C PHE A 78 -28.59 -46.08 -26.08
N CYS A 79 -29.53 -45.88 -25.15
CA CYS A 79 -29.58 -44.66 -24.35
C CYS A 79 -28.59 -44.81 -23.19
N LEU A 80 -27.58 -43.96 -23.16
CA LEU A 80 -26.55 -43.99 -22.11
C LEU A 80 -27.10 -43.51 -20.76
N ASP A 81 -28.02 -42.56 -20.75
CA ASP A 81 -28.59 -41.98 -19.52
C ASP A 81 -29.46 -43.00 -18.78
N HIS A 82 -30.26 -43.78 -19.51
CA HIS A 82 -31.11 -44.84 -18.96
C HIS A 82 -30.45 -46.23 -19.00
N GLN A 83 -29.26 -46.36 -19.58
CA GLN A 83 -28.52 -47.61 -19.79
C GLN A 83 -29.36 -48.73 -20.41
N GLN A 84 -30.19 -48.40 -21.41
CA GLN A 84 -31.13 -49.33 -22.03
C GLN A 84 -31.11 -49.24 -23.56
N PRO A 85 -31.35 -50.37 -24.27
CA PRO A 85 -31.55 -50.35 -25.71
C PRO A 85 -32.79 -49.54 -26.09
N ALA A 86 -32.68 -48.68 -27.09
CA ALA A 86 -33.74 -47.85 -27.62
C ALA A 86 -33.93 -48.12 -29.13
N CYS A 87 -35.16 -48.01 -29.62
CA CYS A 87 -35.41 -47.96 -31.06
C CYS A 87 -35.39 -46.51 -31.55
N VAL A 88 -35.33 -46.32 -32.87
CA VAL A 88 -35.35 -44.99 -33.49
C VAL A 88 -36.59 -44.18 -33.12
N VAL A 89 -37.72 -44.84 -32.87
CA VAL A 89 -38.97 -44.20 -32.42
C VAL A 89 -38.89 -43.79 -30.95
N CYS A 90 -38.25 -44.60 -30.08
CA CYS A 90 -38.02 -44.23 -28.67
C CYS A 90 -37.16 -42.97 -28.56
N ARG A 91 -36.13 -42.82 -29.39
CA ARG A 91 -35.27 -41.63 -29.42
C ARG A 91 -36.08 -40.34 -29.60
N ASP A 92 -37.05 -40.37 -30.51
CA ASP A 92 -37.87 -39.20 -30.86
C ASP A 92 -39.16 -39.12 -30.02
N SER A 93 -39.40 -40.09 -29.14
CA SER A 93 -40.51 -40.09 -28.21
C SER A 93 -40.23 -39.12 -27.04
N ARG A 94 -41.30 -38.63 -26.41
CA ARG A 94 -41.18 -37.75 -25.23
C ARG A 94 -40.33 -38.35 -24.11
N ALA A 95 -40.24 -39.68 -24.02
CA ALA A 95 -39.46 -40.38 -22.99
C ALA A 95 -37.92 -40.18 -23.11
N HIS A 96 -37.42 -39.68 -24.24
CA HIS A 96 -35.98 -39.43 -24.44
C HIS A 96 -35.65 -38.01 -24.96
N LEU A 97 -36.65 -37.21 -25.34
CA LEU A 97 -36.48 -35.77 -25.61
C LEU A 97 -36.32 -34.95 -24.32
N ASP A 98 -36.82 -35.45 -23.19
CA ASP A 98 -36.85 -34.73 -21.91
C ASP A 98 -35.45 -34.52 -21.28
N HIS A 99 -34.47 -35.36 -21.61
CA HIS A 99 -33.08 -35.25 -21.09
C HIS A 99 -32.42 -33.91 -21.39
N THR A 100 -32.69 -33.37 -22.57
CA THR A 100 -32.15 -32.07 -22.96
C THR A 100 -32.81 -30.95 -22.15
N GLN A 101 -34.10 -31.10 -21.83
CA GLN A 101 -34.85 -30.13 -21.05
C GLN A 101 -34.47 -30.20 -19.57
N GLU A 102 -34.35 -31.38 -18.98
CA GLU A 102 -33.89 -31.60 -17.60
C GLU A 102 -32.50 -31.02 -17.36
N LEU A 103 -31.57 -31.22 -18.30
CA LEU A 103 -30.23 -30.64 -18.22
C LEU A 103 -30.28 -29.12 -18.38
N GLN A 104 -31.11 -28.59 -19.29
CA GLN A 104 -31.29 -27.15 -19.44
C GLN A 104 -31.88 -26.50 -18.18
N GLU A 105 -32.86 -27.15 -17.54
CA GLU A 105 -33.46 -26.69 -16.28
C GLU A 105 -32.45 -26.73 -15.13
N SER A 106 -31.67 -27.82 -15.04
CA SER A 106 -30.59 -27.96 -14.06
C SER A 106 -29.49 -26.91 -14.25
N LEU A 107 -29.25 -26.43 -15.48
CA LEU A 107 -28.28 -25.39 -15.78
C LEU A 107 -28.76 -23.96 -15.45
N LYS A 108 -30.08 -23.71 -15.35
CA LYS A 108 -30.63 -22.36 -15.09
C LYS A 108 -30.08 -21.75 -13.78
N PRO A 109 -30.10 -22.44 -12.63
CA PRO A 109 -29.55 -21.90 -11.38
C PRO A 109 -28.06 -21.57 -11.46
N PHE A 110 -27.28 -22.37 -12.19
CA PHE A 110 -25.85 -22.11 -12.37
C PHE A 110 -25.58 -20.87 -13.22
N LYS A 111 -26.39 -20.64 -14.27
CA LYS A 111 -26.31 -19.42 -15.08
C LYS A 111 -26.67 -18.17 -14.28
N GLU A 112 -27.66 -18.25 -13.39
CA GLU A 112 -28.02 -17.16 -12.49
C GLU A 112 -26.93 -16.90 -11.45
N LYS A 113 -26.39 -17.96 -10.84
CA LYS A 113 -25.27 -17.87 -9.89
C LYS A 113 -24.03 -17.25 -10.53
N LEU A 114 -23.74 -17.58 -11.79
CA LEU A 114 -22.64 -16.97 -12.54
C LEU A 114 -22.82 -15.45 -12.67
N LYS A 115 -24.01 -14.99 -13.08
CA LYS A 115 -24.32 -13.55 -13.18
C LYS A 115 -24.15 -12.83 -11.84
N ILE A 116 -24.57 -13.46 -10.74
CA ILE A 116 -24.41 -12.91 -9.39
C ILE A 116 -22.92 -12.80 -9.04
N PHE A 117 -22.13 -13.83 -9.34
CA PHE A 117 -20.69 -13.82 -9.08
C PHE A 117 -19.95 -12.76 -9.89
N GLU A 118 -20.27 -12.60 -11.18
CA GLU A 118 -19.71 -11.54 -12.02
C GLU A 118 -20.06 -10.14 -11.46
N PHE A 119 -21.31 -9.96 -11.02
CA PHE A 119 -21.74 -8.72 -10.39
C PHE A 119 -20.98 -8.44 -9.09
N ILE A 120 -20.86 -9.43 -8.20
CA ILE A 120 -20.12 -9.33 -6.94
C ILE A 120 -18.64 -9.06 -7.20
N GLN A 121 -18.02 -9.75 -8.15
CA GLN A 121 -16.63 -9.54 -8.54
C GLN A 121 -16.41 -8.10 -9.00
N ARG A 122 -17.30 -7.57 -9.85
CA ARG A 122 -17.24 -6.17 -10.29
C ARG A 122 -17.35 -5.21 -9.11
N ARG A 123 -18.25 -5.47 -8.16
CA ARG A 123 -18.37 -4.66 -6.93
C ARG A 123 -17.10 -4.71 -6.09
N PHE A 124 -16.47 -5.87 -5.91
CA PHE A 124 -15.23 -5.97 -5.15
C PHE A 124 -14.08 -5.20 -5.81
N VAL A 125 -13.92 -5.29 -7.13
CA VAL A 125 -12.92 -4.51 -7.88
C VAL A 125 -13.15 -3.01 -7.69
N GLN A 126 -14.40 -2.55 -7.77
CA GLN A 126 -14.74 -1.14 -7.54
C GLN A 126 -14.46 -0.70 -6.10
N THR A 127 -14.81 -1.51 -5.11
CA THR A 127 -14.53 -1.22 -3.70
C THR A 127 -13.04 -1.12 -3.43
N ALA A 128 -12.22 -2.02 -4.00
CA ALA A 128 -10.77 -1.98 -3.86
C ALA A 128 -10.17 -0.68 -4.41
N GLU A 129 -10.64 -0.24 -5.60
CA GLU A 129 -10.17 1.03 -6.17
C GLU A 129 -10.62 2.23 -5.33
N HIS A 130 -11.85 2.20 -4.79
CA HIS A 130 -12.31 3.24 -3.88
C HIS A 130 -11.44 3.32 -2.62
N ILE A 131 -11.13 2.18 -1.98
CA ILE A 131 -10.24 2.13 -0.81
C ILE A 131 -8.88 2.75 -1.14
N LYS A 132 -8.32 2.43 -2.31
CA LYS A 132 -7.03 2.97 -2.76
C LYS A 132 -7.08 4.49 -2.95
N VAL A 133 -8.08 5.00 -3.66
CA VAL A 133 -8.26 6.45 -3.88
C VAL A 133 -8.49 7.18 -2.55
N GLN A 134 -9.32 6.61 -1.67
CA GLN A 134 -9.58 7.16 -0.35
C GLN A 134 -8.30 7.24 0.49
N ALA A 135 -7.49 6.18 0.52
CA ALA A 135 -6.23 6.18 1.26
C ALA A 135 -5.27 7.28 0.76
N GLN A 136 -5.12 7.41 -0.56
CA GLN A 136 -4.28 8.46 -1.16
C GLN A 136 -4.79 9.87 -0.85
N GLN A 137 -6.12 10.05 -0.85
CA GLN A 137 -6.71 11.35 -0.54
C GLN A 137 -6.52 11.72 0.94
N THR A 138 -6.74 10.79 1.85
CA THR A 138 -6.50 10.98 3.29
C THR A 138 -5.02 11.27 3.56
N GLU A 139 -4.11 10.54 2.90
CA GLU A 139 -2.66 10.79 3.01
C GLU A 139 -2.30 12.22 2.58
N LYS A 140 -2.84 12.70 1.46
CA LYS A 140 -2.65 14.09 1.00
C LYS A 140 -3.17 15.10 2.01
N GLN A 141 -4.35 14.85 2.58
CA GLN A 141 -4.94 15.73 3.60
C GLN A 141 -4.05 15.78 4.86
N ILE A 142 -3.60 14.64 5.36
CA ILE A 142 -2.67 14.58 6.50
C ILE A 142 -1.41 15.39 6.20
N LYS A 143 -0.77 15.16 5.04
CA LYS A 143 0.44 15.89 4.63
C LYS A 143 0.23 17.40 4.59
N GLU A 144 -0.91 17.86 4.08
CA GLU A 144 -1.24 19.29 3.99
C GLU A 144 -1.48 19.91 5.37
N GLN A 145 -2.18 19.22 6.28
CA GLN A 145 -2.38 19.72 7.65
C GLN A 145 -1.05 19.85 8.40
N PHE A 146 -0.17 18.85 8.29
CA PHE A 146 1.16 18.90 8.90
C PHE A 146 2.06 19.97 8.27
N LYS A 147 1.89 20.26 6.97
CA LYS A 147 2.60 21.36 6.31
C LYS A 147 2.19 22.71 6.90
N LYS A 148 0.88 22.95 7.08
CA LYS A 148 0.36 24.16 7.72
C LYS A 148 0.86 24.32 9.16
N LEU A 149 0.85 23.24 9.93
CA LEU A 149 1.37 23.25 11.30
C LEU A 149 2.87 23.61 11.35
N ARG A 150 3.69 23.00 10.48
CA ARG A 150 5.12 23.35 10.40
C ARG A 150 5.34 24.81 10.02
N GLN A 151 4.58 25.35 9.06
CA GLN A 151 4.66 26.76 8.70
C GLN A 151 4.30 27.67 9.87
N PHE A 152 3.22 27.36 10.59
CA PHE A 152 2.84 28.10 11.79
C PHE A 152 3.95 28.10 12.84
N LEU A 153 4.54 26.94 13.14
CA LEU A 153 5.63 26.83 14.11
C LEU A 153 6.89 27.60 13.67
N GLN A 154 7.22 27.59 12.38
CA GLN A 154 8.35 28.36 11.84
C GLN A 154 8.14 29.87 11.96
N GLU A 155 6.94 30.37 11.65
CA GLU A 155 6.65 31.79 11.80
C GLU A 155 6.60 32.21 13.28
N GLU A 156 6.06 31.36 14.16
CA GLU A 156 6.06 31.58 15.61
C GLU A 156 7.48 31.61 16.19
N GLU A 157 8.33 30.66 15.79
CA GLU A 157 9.75 30.62 16.18
C GLU A 157 10.49 31.88 15.70
N LYS A 158 10.31 32.25 14.43
CA LYS A 158 10.93 33.44 13.84
C LYS A 158 10.47 34.72 14.55
N SER A 159 9.17 34.84 14.83
CA SER A 159 8.60 35.97 15.56
C SER A 159 9.23 36.11 16.95
N ARG A 160 9.32 35.00 17.70
CA ARG A 160 9.93 34.97 19.04
C ARG A 160 11.43 35.29 19.03
N ILE A 161 12.17 34.74 18.07
CA ILE A 161 13.60 35.07 17.90
C ILE A 161 13.77 36.56 17.58
N THR A 162 12.92 37.12 16.71
CA THR A 162 12.97 38.54 16.35
C THR A 162 12.70 39.42 17.57
N ALA A 163 11.65 39.14 18.34
CA ALA A 163 11.35 39.86 19.57
C ALA A 163 12.50 39.76 20.60
N LEU A 164 13.13 38.60 20.73
CA LEU A 164 14.31 38.42 21.58
C LEU A 164 15.50 39.28 21.12
N ARG A 165 15.76 39.35 19.81
CA ARG A 165 16.82 40.19 19.24
C ARG A 165 16.55 41.67 19.45
N GLU A 166 15.30 42.11 19.31
CA GLU A 166 14.89 43.48 19.60
C GLU A 166 15.07 43.81 21.09
N GLU A 167 14.69 42.90 21.99
CA GLU A 167 14.92 43.06 23.43
C GLU A 167 16.44 43.14 23.76
N GLU A 168 17.25 42.26 23.17
CA GLU A 168 18.71 42.25 23.31
C GLU A 168 19.33 43.59 22.87
N GLU A 169 18.91 44.11 21.70
CA GLU A 169 19.43 45.35 21.15
C GLU A 169 19.01 46.56 22.00
N GLN A 170 17.74 46.64 22.40
CA GLN A 170 17.26 47.71 23.28
C GLN A 170 17.99 47.74 24.62
N LYS A 171 18.21 46.57 25.24
CA LYS A 171 18.95 46.47 26.50
C LYS A 171 20.42 46.84 26.34
N SER A 172 21.06 46.38 25.26
CA SER A 172 22.45 46.70 24.94
C SER A 172 22.64 48.20 24.74
N GLN A 173 21.76 48.85 23.97
CA GLN A 173 21.78 50.30 23.75
C GLN A 173 21.63 51.06 25.08
N LYS A 174 20.67 50.67 25.92
CA LYS A 174 20.45 51.32 27.22
C LYS A 174 21.62 51.16 28.19
N ILE A 175 22.32 50.04 28.15
CA ILE A 175 23.57 49.83 28.90
C ILE A 175 24.68 50.72 28.33
N GLN A 176 24.81 50.80 27.00
CA GLN A 176 25.81 51.64 26.35
C GLN A 176 25.63 53.13 26.72
N GLU A 177 24.40 53.66 26.67
CA GLU A 177 24.10 55.03 27.10
C GLU A 177 24.54 55.29 28.53
N LYS A 178 24.25 54.37 29.45
CA LYS A 178 24.69 54.47 30.85
C LYS A 178 26.21 54.42 31.01
N VAL A 179 26.90 53.58 30.23
CA VAL A 179 28.37 53.52 30.23
C VAL A 179 28.96 54.84 29.75
N GLU A 180 28.37 55.45 28.71
CA GLU A 180 28.80 56.76 28.20
C GLU A 180 28.55 57.88 29.21
N ASP A 181 27.40 57.87 29.90
CA ASP A 181 27.09 58.80 31.00
C ASP A 181 28.13 58.70 32.12
N LEU A 182 28.39 57.48 32.61
CA LEU A 182 29.39 57.25 33.65
C LEU A 182 30.80 57.63 33.19
N SER A 183 31.15 57.39 31.92
CA SER A 183 32.45 57.77 31.37
C SER A 183 32.64 59.28 31.31
N ARG A 184 31.58 60.03 31.01
CA ARG A 184 31.59 61.50 31.09
C ARG A 184 31.79 61.98 32.53
N GLU A 185 31.11 61.36 33.48
CA GLU A 185 31.23 61.70 34.90
C GLU A 185 32.63 61.38 35.45
N ILE A 186 33.19 60.21 35.14
CA ILE A 186 34.57 59.83 35.50
C ILE A 186 35.57 60.83 34.94
N THR A 187 35.44 61.20 33.66
CA THR A 187 36.33 62.18 33.02
C THR A 187 36.25 63.52 33.74
N ALA A 188 35.03 64.01 33.96
CA ALA A 188 34.79 65.25 34.69
C ALA A 188 35.43 65.20 36.09
N LEU A 189 35.15 64.15 36.89
CA LEU A 189 35.72 63.93 38.23
C LEU A 189 37.25 63.94 38.20
N SER A 190 37.84 63.20 37.27
CA SER A 190 39.29 63.11 37.10
C SER A 190 39.92 64.48 36.79
N GLU A 191 39.29 65.29 35.94
CA GLU A 191 39.77 66.64 35.63
C GLU A 191 39.75 67.60 36.83
N THR A 192 38.71 67.51 37.67
CA THR A 192 38.66 68.33 38.90
C THR A 192 39.70 67.87 39.90
N ILE A 193 39.85 66.56 40.12
CA ILE A 193 40.89 66.02 41.01
C ILE A 193 42.27 66.51 40.53
N ARG A 194 42.58 66.30 39.25
CA ARG A 194 43.86 66.72 38.65
C ARG A 194 44.11 68.21 38.83
N ALA A 195 43.15 69.06 38.51
CA ALA A 195 43.30 70.50 38.63
C ALA A 195 43.46 70.96 40.09
N THR A 196 42.76 70.32 41.03
CA THR A 196 42.93 70.60 42.47
C THR A 196 44.30 70.13 42.96
N GLU A 197 44.78 68.96 42.54
CA GLU A 197 46.13 68.47 42.86
C GLU A 197 47.25 69.31 42.25
N GLU A 198 47.04 69.88 41.06
CA GLU A 198 47.97 70.84 40.43
C GLU A 198 48.02 72.15 41.22
N GLU A 199 46.88 72.69 41.66
CA GLU A 199 46.84 73.90 42.49
C GLU A 199 47.48 73.67 43.87
N LEU A 200 47.24 72.50 44.49
CA LEU A 200 47.88 72.13 45.76
C LEU A 200 49.41 71.97 45.66
N ARG A 201 49.94 71.77 44.45
CA ARG A 201 51.39 71.71 44.18
C ARG A 201 51.98 73.08 43.82
N ALA A 202 51.17 74.10 43.63
CA ALA A 202 51.63 75.46 43.30
C ALA A 202 52.30 76.14 44.49
N GLU A 203 53.09 77.19 44.22
CA GLU A 203 53.71 78.03 45.26
C GLU A 203 52.66 78.66 46.20
N ASP A 204 52.99 78.81 47.49
CA ASP A 204 52.05 79.19 48.55
C ASP A 204 51.23 80.46 48.25
N VAL A 205 51.83 81.46 47.61
CA VAL A 205 51.15 82.71 47.27
C VAL A 205 50.08 82.50 46.19
N SER A 206 50.36 81.66 45.19
CA SER A 206 49.43 81.34 44.10
C SER A 206 48.26 80.50 44.60
N LEU A 207 48.54 79.49 45.45
CA LEU A 207 47.52 78.67 46.10
C LEU A 207 46.57 79.55 46.94
N LEU A 208 47.09 80.48 47.75
CA LEU A 208 46.26 81.37 48.58
C LEU A 208 45.38 82.30 47.74
N GLN A 209 45.85 82.78 46.58
CA GLN A 209 45.07 83.60 45.67
C GLN A 209 43.91 82.82 45.04
N ASN A 210 44.13 81.54 44.68
CA ASN A 210 43.16 80.71 43.97
C ASN A 210 42.31 79.82 44.88
N TYR A 211 42.64 79.72 46.18
CA TYR A 211 42.02 78.81 47.15
C TYR A 211 40.49 78.83 47.11
N ARG A 212 39.89 80.03 47.10
CA ARG A 212 38.43 80.18 47.11
C ARG A 212 37.79 79.69 45.81
N ALA A 213 38.45 79.89 44.67
CA ALA A 213 37.97 79.41 43.37
C ALA A 213 38.05 77.87 43.29
N THR A 214 39.14 77.28 43.76
CA THR A 214 39.33 75.83 43.81
C THR A 214 38.34 75.16 44.76
N LEU A 215 38.12 75.73 45.96
CA LEU A 215 37.10 75.25 46.89
C LEU A 215 35.69 75.26 46.28
N ASN A 216 35.32 76.36 45.63
CA ASN A 216 34.01 76.46 44.97
C ASN A 216 33.85 75.41 43.87
N ARG A 217 34.89 75.13 43.07
CA ARG A 217 34.87 74.07 42.04
C ARG A 217 34.64 72.68 42.62
N VAL A 218 35.22 72.39 43.79
CA VAL A 218 35.03 71.10 44.48
C VAL A 218 33.63 71.02 45.11
N GLN A 219 33.19 72.09 45.79
CA GLN A 219 31.90 72.11 46.49
C GLN A 219 30.68 72.12 45.55
N GLN A 220 30.80 72.66 44.35
CA GLN A 220 29.69 72.71 43.39
C GLN A 220 29.39 71.39 42.69
N ARG A 221 30.18 70.32 42.93
CA ARG A 221 29.86 69.00 42.39
C ARG A 221 29.07 68.16 43.39
N PRO A 222 27.76 67.99 43.19
CA PRO A 222 27.03 66.95 43.91
C PRO A 222 27.56 65.58 43.47
N LEU A 223 27.90 64.72 44.43
CA LEU A 223 28.09 63.29 44.16
C LEU A 223 26.70 62.72 43.82
N GLN A 224 26.45 62.41 42.55
CA GLN A 224 25.19 61.76 42.18
C GLN A 224 25.30 60.23 42.37
N GLU A 225 24.18 59.66 42.83
CA GLU A 225 23.85 58.27 43.23
C GLU A 225 24.95 57.27 43.64
N ASP A 226 24.64 56.55 44.73
CA ASP A 226 25.41 55.41 45.23
C ASP A 226 25.69 54.39 44.11
N PRO A 227 26.97 54.06 43.83
CA PRO A 227 27.35 53.06 42.83
C PRO A 227 26.61 51.73 42.97
N GLN A 228 26.18 51.37 44.19
CA GLN A 228 25.40 50.15 44.44
C GLN A 228 23.98 50.20 43.86
N ALA A 229 23.35 51.38 43.82
CA ALA A 229 22.03 51.58 43.21
C ALA A 229 22.10 51.40 41.68
N ALA A 230 23.17 51.88 41.05
CA ALA A 230 23.39 51.72 39.60
C ALA A 230 23.56 50.24 39.20
N VAL A 231 24.21 49.43 40.05
CA VAL A 231 24.37 47.98 39.84
C VAL A 231 23.03 47.25 39.92
N VAL A 232 22.18 47.59 40.89
CA VAL A 232 20.84 47.00 41.04
C VAL A 232 19.93 47.32 39.85
N ILE A 233 19.96 48.56 39.35
CA ILE A 233 19.18 48.94 38.16
C ILE A 233 19.68 48.19 36.91
N THR A 234 20.99 47.96 36.80
CA THR A 234 21.57 47.19 35.69
C THR A 234 21.15 45.72 35.75
N ALA A 235 21.07 45.14 36.96
CA ALA A 235 20.56 43.78 37.17
C ALA A 235 19.07 43.64 36.82
N LEU A 236 18.24 44.66 37.10
CA LEU A 236 16.83 44.68 36.71
C LEU A 236 16.64 44.77 35.18
N LEU A 237 17.54 45.45 34.47
CA LEU A 237 17.51 45.52 33.00
C LEU A 237 17.88 44.19 32.32
N LEU A 238 18.56 43.27 33.02
CA LEU A 238 18.95 41.97 32.47
C LEU A 238 17.85 40.90 32.60
N GLN A 239 16.77 41.15 33.37
CA GLN A 239 15.68 40.19 33.50
C GLN A 239 14.91 40.05 32.17
N PRO A 240 14.68 38.83 31.67
CA PRO A 240 13.96 38.61 30.41
C PRO A 240 12.54 39.17 30.52
N GLN A 241 12.17 40.06 29.59
CA GLN A 241 10.85 40.66 29.54
C GLN A 241 9.89 39.86 28.66
N VAL A 242 10.43 39.14 27.68
CA VAL A 242 9.68 38.14 26.92
C VAL A 242 9.64 36.83 27.75
N GLY A 243 8.42 36.36 28.05
CA GLY A 243 8.19 35.15 28.84
C GLY A 243 9.02 33.96 28.34
N SER A 244 9.76 33.35 29.26
CA SER A 244 10.60 32.17 29.02
C SER A 244 9.81 31.10 28.26
N VAL A 245 10.25 30.79 27.04
CA VAL A 245 9.66 29.74 26.19
C VAL A 245 9.89 28.34 26.78
N ILE A 246 10.80 28.22 27.75
CA ILE A 246 11.14 26.94 28.40
C ILE A 246 9.93 26.38 29.17
N ASP A 247 9.00 27.23 29.62
CA ASP A 247 7.87 26.81 30.44
C ASP A 247 6.69 26.22 29.65
N CYS A 248 6.66 26.34 28.30
CA CYS A 248 5.54 25.84 27.50
C CYS A 248 5.79 24.48 26.84
N LEU A 249 7.05 24.04 26.69
CA LEU A 249 7.37 22.72 26.10
C LEU A 249 7.14 21.56 27.07
N THR A 250 6.89 21.84 28.36
CA THR A 250 6.56 20.85 29.39
C THR A 250 5.06 20.54 29.49
N CYS A 251 4.20 21.22 28.71
CA CYS A 251 2.76 20.94 28.65
C CYS A 251 2.40 20.12 27.40
N VAL A 252 2.94 18.90 27.30
CA VAL A 252 2.33 17.87 26.44
C VAL A 252 1.42 17.04 27.36
N PRO A 253 0.08 17.09 27.21
CA PRO A 253 -0.78 16.16 27.92
C PRO A 253 -0.60 14.75 27.34
N ASP A 254 -0.38 13.79 28.24
CA ASP A 254 -0.37 12.34 27.95
C ASP A 254 -1.64 11.85 27.24
#